data_AF-Q3MS89-F1
#
_entry.id   AF-Q3MS89-F1
#
_cell.length_a   1.000
_cell.length_b   1.000
_cell.length_c   1.000
_cell.angle_alpha   90.00
_cell.angle_beta   90.00
_cell.angle_gamma   90.00
#
_symmetry.space_group_name_H-M   'P 1'
#
loop_
_entity.id
_entity.type
_entity.pdbx_description
1 polymer ?
#
loop_
_entity_poly.entity_id
_entity_poly.type
_entity_poly.pdbx_seq_one_letter_code
_entity_poly.pdbx_strand_id
1 'polypeptide(L)' 'VIRHYVVCSTPQSQYYLAEKHLFSTIPELINYHQHNSAGE' A
#
# COMPACT_ATOMS: atom_id res chain seq x y z
N VAL A 1 -18.04 -8.49 2.42
CA VAL A 1 -16.74 -9.20 2.27
C VAL A 1 -15.67 -8.34 2.92
N ILE A 2 -14.93 -8.89 3.87
CA ILE A 2 -13.79 -8.20 4.49
C ILE A 2 -12.54 -8.64 3.73
N ARG A 3 -11.70 -7.69 3.32
CA ARG A 3 -10.40 -7.98 2.71
C ARG A 3 -9.32 -7.52 3.68
N HIS A 4 -8.47 -8.44 4.10
CA HIS A 4 -7.29 -8.13 4.90
C HIS A 4 -6.09 -8.04 3.96
N TYR A 5 -5.33 -6.95 4.07
CA TYR A 5 -4.13 -6.72 3.28
C TYR A 5 -2.91 -6.67 4.21
N VAL A 6 -1.82 -7.30 3.78
CA VAL A 6 -0.53 -7.19 4.44
C VAL A 6 0.17 -5.97 3.87
N VAL A 7 0.61 -5.06 4.74
CA VAL A 7 1.50 -3.96 4.36
C VAL A 7 2.93 -4.46 4.49
N CYS A 8 3.63 -4.57 3.38
CA CYS A 8 5.06 -4.90 3.34
C CYS A 8 5.89 -3.63 3.43
N SER A 9 7.12 -3.76 3.95
CA SER A 9 8.07 -2.66 4.04
C SER A 9 9.41 -3.01 3.38
N THR A 10 10.01 -2.06 2.66
CA THR A 10 11.35 -2.21 2.09
C THR A 10 12.44 -1.82 3.11
N PRO A 11 13.71 -2.22 2.89
CA PRO A 11 14.84 -1.76 3.69
C PRO A 11 15.03 -0.23 3.70
N GLN A 12 14.44 0.48 2.73
CA GLN A 12 14.45 1.94 2.64
C GLN A 12 13.29 2.59 3.41
N SER A 13 12.59 1.84 4.26
CA SER A 13 11.42 2.29 5.03
C SER A 13 10.24 2.76 4.16
N GLN A 14 10.06 2.16 2.99
CA GLN A 14 8.89 2.40 2.14
C GLN A 14 7.86 1.27 2.30
N TYR A 15 6.59 1.56 2.05
CA TYR A 15 5.46 0.67 2.30
C TYR A 15 4.71 0.33 1.02
N TYR A 16 4.17 -0.89 0.92
CA TYR A 16 3.39 -1.31 -0.24
C TYR A 16 2.43 -2.47 0.08
N LEU A 17 1.36 -2.59 -0.71
CA LEU A 17 0.45 -3.75 -0.68
C LEU A 17 0.79 -4.80 -1.74
N ALA A 18 1.25 -4.35 -2.91
CA ALA A 18 1.78 -5.14 -3.99
C ALA A 18 3.01 -4.42 -4.54
N GLU A 19 4.04 -5.16 -4.99
CA GLU A 19 5.38 -4.63 -5.31
C GLU A 19 5.42 -3.51 -6.37
N LYS A 20 4.27 -3.18 -6.97
CA LYS A 20 4.11 -2.15 -8.01
C LYS A 20 4.15 -0.70 -7.50
N HIS A 21 3.80 -0.43 -6.24
CA HIS A 21 3.71 0.94 -5.72
C HIS A 21 4.34 1.07 -4.33
N LEU A 22 5.43 1.83 -4.25
CA LEU A 22 6.15 2.13 -3.01
C LEU A 22 5.74 3.50 -2.48
N PHE A 23 5.37 3.56 -1.20
CA PHE A 23 4.98 4.79 -0.51
C PHE A 23 5.95 5.12 0.60
N SER A 24 6.26 6.39 0.80
CA SER A 24 7.18 6.82 1.87
C SER A 24 6.53 6.74 3.26
N THR A 25 5.20 6.78 3.32
CA THR A 25 4.46 6.74 4.58
C THR A 25 3.15 5.92 4.48
N ILE A 26 2.66 5.42 5.62
CA ILE A 26 1.38 4.71 5.71
C ILE A 26 0.18 5.59 5.28
N PRO A 27 0.08 6.88 5.70
CA PRO A 27 -1.01 7.74 5.24
C PRO A 27 -1.05 7.92 3.73
N GLU A 28 0.11 8.01 3.05
CA GLU A 28 0.16 8.07 1.58
C GLU A 28 -0.36 6.80 0.93
N LEU A 29 0.03 5.62 1.44
CA LEU A 29 -0.48 4.33 0.97
C LEU A 29 -2.01 4.27 1.09
N ILE A 30 -2.56 4.71 2.22
CA ILE A 30 -4.01 4.70 2.47
C ILE A 30 -4.72 5.67 1.51
N ASN A 31 -4.24 6.92 1.41
CA ASN A 31 -4.85 7.94 0.54
C ASN A 31 -4.82 7.53 -0.93
N TYR A 32 -3.73 6.90 -1.38
CA TYR A 32 -3.63 6.40 -2.75
C TYR A 32 -4.69 5.32 -3.02
N HIS A 33 -4.83 4.35 -2.11
CA HIS A 33 -5.76 3.23 -2.27
C HIS A 33 -7.23 3.54 -1.97
N GLN A 34 -7.53 4.72 -1.41
CA GLN A 34 -8.89 5.25 -1.38
C GLN A 34 -9.41 5.63 -2.77
N HIS A 35 -8.52 6.04 -3.68
CA HIS A 35 -8.86 6.49 -5.03
C HIS A 35 -8.53 5.44 -6.10
N ASN A 36 -7.53 4.58 -5.84
CA ASN A 36 -7.06 3.56 -6.75
C ASN A 36 -7.23 2.18 -6.09
N SER A 37 -8.19 1.39 -6.58
CA SER A 37 -8.39 0.02 -6.14
C SER A 37 -7.07 -0.75 -6.21
N ALA A 38 -6.60 -1.25 -5.08
CA ALA A 38 -5.31 -1.94 -4.93
C ALA A 38 -5.20 -3.30 -5.66
N GLY A 39 -6.10 -3.58 -6.62
CA GLY A 39 -6.35 -4.94 -7.10
C GLY A 39 -6.93 -5.07 -8.51
N GLU A 40 -6.60 -4.14 -9.42
CA GLU A 40 -6.69 -4.39 -10.87
C GLU A 40 -5.29 -4.57 -11.48
#